data_AF-A0A918PV46-F1
#
_entry.id   AF-A0A918PV46-F1
#
_cell.length_a   1.000
_cell.length_b   1.000
_cell.length_c   1.000
_cell.angle_alpha   90.00
_cell.angle_beta   90.00
_cell.angle_gamma   90.00
#
_symmetry.space_group_name_H-M   'P 1'
#
loop_
_entity.id
_entity.type
_entity.pdbx_description
1 polymer ?
#
loop_
_entity_poly.entity_id
_entity_poly.type
_entity_poly.pdbx_seq_one_letter_code
_entity_poly.pdbx_strand_id
1 'polypeptide(L)'
;MTGEKTAALESVGGLLAQLPDRGRGVIRPGTTWYRGIDLIAVERAMSRRGVCPPLTDGEQRYAAEEMTKAEWSARDIANRLGISSRTVDRWRRDFGAVVTP
;
A
#
# COMPACT_ATOMS: atom_id res chain seq x y z
N MET A 1 2.93 -31.82 -13.43
CA MET A 1 1.63 -31.21 -13.10
C MET A 1 1.91 -30.00 -12.24
N THR A 2 1.98 -28.84 -12.88
CA THR A 2 2.38 -27.57 -12.26
C THR A 2 1.10 -26.78 -12.05
N GLY A 3 0.41 -27.05 -10.94
CA GLY A 3 -0.73 -26.29 -10.48
C GLY A 3 -0.32 -25.45 -9.27
N GLU A 4 -1.01 -24.33 -9.06
CA GLU A 4 -0.84 -23.37 -7.96
C GLU A 4 0.13 -22.21 -8.21
N LYS A 5 -0.24 -21.30 -9.13
CA LYS A 5 0.20 -19.90 -9.03
C LYS A 5 -0.87 -18.90 -9.46
N THR A 6 -2.14 -19.20 -9.15
CA THR A 6 -3.31 -18.44 -9.60
C THR A 6 -4.15 -17.96 -8.41
N ALA A 7 -3.53 -17.33 -7.41
CA ALA A 7 -4.27 -16.77 -6.26
C ALA A 7 -3.94 -15.28 -5.97
N ALA A 8 -2.93 -14.70 -6.62
CA ALA A 8 -2.48 -13.34 -6.29
C ALA A 8 -3.09 -12.23 -7.17
N LEU A 9 -3.92 -12.54 -8.15
CA LEU A 9 -4.44 -11.53 -9.10
C LEU A 9 -5.86 -11.03 -8.83
N GLU A 10 -6.66 -11.72 -8.01
CA GLU A 10 -8.07 -11.34 -7.78
C GLU A 10 -8.26 -10.27 -6.69
N SER A 11 -7.21 -9.91 -5.94
CA SER A 11 -7.37 -9.09 -4.73
C SER A 11 -6.98 -7.60 -4.87
N VAL A 12 -6.51 -7.15 -6.05
CA VAL A 12 -6.05 -5.75 -6.18
C VAL A 12 -7.22 -4.79 -6.45
N GLY A 13 -8.29 -5.25 -7.11
CA GLY A 13 -9.49 -4.44 -7.37
C GLY A 13 -10.40 -4.22 -6.16
N GLY A 14 -10.19 -4.96 -5.06
CA GLY A 14 -11.02 -4.90 -3.86
C GLY A 14 -10.48 -4.01 -2.74
N LEU A 15 -9.24 -3.49 -2.85
CA LEU A 15 -8.54 -2.87 -1.72
C LEU A 15 -9.16 -1.53 -1.25
N LEU A 16 -10.00 -0.89 -2.07
CA LEU A 16 -10.76 0.32 -1.69
C LEU A 16 -12.13 0.01 -1.05
N ALA A 17 -12.53 -1.26 -0.97
CA ALA A 17 -13.79 -1.67 -0.37
C ALA A 17 -13.54 -2.26 1.03
N GLN A 18 -13.99 -1.53 2.05
CA GLN A 18 -14.07 -1.92 3.47
C GLN A 18 -12.74 -1.99 4.26
N LEU A 19 -12.41 -0.87 4.90
CA LEU A 19 -11.68 -0.88 6.17
C LEU A 19 -12.50 -0.11 7.23
N PRO A 20 -12.78 -0.69 8.41
CA PRO A 20 -13.46 0.02 9.48
C PRO A 20 -12.55 1.08 10.11
N ASP A 21 -13.16 2.24 10.28
CA ASP A 21 -12.54 3.54 10.54
C ASP A 21 -12.14 3.73 12.02
N ARG A 22 -10.88 4.08 12.27
CA ARG A 22 -10.45 4.80 13.48
C ARG A 22 -9.75 6.11 13.08
N GLY A 23 -10.52 7.10 12.63
CA GLY A 23 -10.07 8.49 12.33
C GLY A 23 -9.81 8.83 10.86
N ARG A 24 -9.93 7.85 9.96
CA ARG A 24 -9.91 7.96 8.49
C ARG A 24 -11.35 7.88 7.97
N GLY A 25 -12.03 9.02 7.95
CA GLY A 25 -13.40 9.13 7.41
C GLY A 25 -13.59 8.32 6.13
N VAL A 26 -14.74 7.64 6.02
CA VAL A 26 -15.06 6.63 5.00
C VAL A 26 -14.67 7.06 3.57
N ILE A 27 -13.74 6.33 2.94
CA ILE A 27 -13.46 6.45 1.51
C ILE A 27 -14.63 5.80 0.75
N ARG A 28 -15.33 6.58 -0.08
CA ARG A 28 -16.45 6.06 -0.86
C ARG A 28 -15.92 5.27 -2.06
N PRO A 29 -16.59 4.20 -2.49
CA PRO A 29 -16.28 3.55 -3.76
C PRO A 29 -16.24 4.55 -4.92
N GLY A 30 -15.25 4.43 -5.80
CA GLY A 30 -15.02 5.37 -6.91
C GLY A 30 -14.29 6.67 -6.53
N THR A 31 -13.94 6.87 -5.25
CA THR A 31 -13.10 7.99 -4.83
C THR A 31 -11.69 7.80 -5.38
N THR A 32 -11.20 8.78 -6.15
CA THR A 32 -9.83 8.77 -6.69
C THR A 32 -8.88 9.69 -5.92
N TRP A 33 -9.41 10.55 -5.05
CA TRP A 33 -8.65 11.50 -4.23
C TRP A 33 -9.14 11.52 -2.78
N TYR A 34 -8.22 11.46 -1.80
CA TYR A 34 -8.57 11.52 -0.38
C TYR A 34 -7.53 12.26 0.44
N ARG A 35 -7.93 13.36 1.11
CA ARG A 35 -7.02 14.18 1.97
C ARG A 35 -5.71 14.57 1.27
N GLY A 36 -5.77 14.90 -0.02
CA GLY A 36 -4.60 15.27 -0.82
C GLY A 36 -3.78 14.10 -1.36
N ILE A 37 -4.26 12.87 -1.22
CA ILE A 37 -3.64 11.65 -1.77
C ILE A 37 -4.38 11.24 -3.04
N ASP A 38 -3.66 11.04 -4.16
CA ASP A 38 -4.18 10.37 -5.34
C ASP A 38 -4.19 8.84 -5.10
N LEU A 39 -5.40 8.29 -4.93
CA LEU A 39 -5.59 6.87 -4.64
C LEU A 39 -5.27 5.98 -5.85
N ILE A 40 -5.39 6.50 -7.06
CA ILE A 40 -5.02 5.77 -8.29
C ILE A 40 -3.50 5.66 -8.39
N ALA A 41 -2.76 6.70 -8.00
CA ALA A 41 -1.31 6.65 -7.94
C ALA A 41 -0.83 5.58 -6.92
N VAL A 42 -1.46 5.54 -5.74
CA VAL A 42 -1.22 4.50 -4.72
C VAL A 42 -1.52 3.10 -5.25
N GLU A 43 -2.68 2.88 -5.85
CA GLU A 43 -3.07 1.59 -6.42
C GLU A 43 -2.07 1.11 -7.48
N ARG A 44 -1.66 2.01 -8.38
CA ARG A 44 -0.64 1.72 -9.40
C ARG A 44 0.70 1.35 -8.78
N ALA A 45 1.12 2.04 -7.72
CA ALA A 45 2.32 1.71 -6.97
C ALA A 45 2.24 0.29 -6.38
N MET A 46 1.07 -0.10 -5.86
CA MET A 46 0.82 -1.41 -5.27
C MET A 46 0.68 -2.54 -6.28
N SER A 47 0.24 -2.26 -7.51
CA SER A 47 -0.07 -3.28 -8.51
C SER A 47 1.09 -4.20 -8.93
N ARG A 48 2.34 -3.93 -8.50
CA ARG A 48 3.60 -4.56 -8.97
C ARG A 48 3.83 -4.51 -10.48
N ARG A 49 2.95 -3.84 -11.23
CA ARG A 49 3.03 -3.71 -12.68
C ARG A 49 3.74 -2.42 -13.05
N GLY A 50 4.54 -2.49 -14.11
CA GLY A 50 5.22 -1.34 -14.70
C GLY A 50 6.13 -0.58 -13.73
N VAL A 51 6.53 0.61 -14.14
CA VAL A 51 7.30 1.54 -13.30
C VAL A 51 6.38 2.10 -12.20
N CYS A 52 6.91 2.27 -10.99
CA CYS A 52 6.16 2.96 -9.94
C CYS A 52 5.88 4.39 -10.38
N PRO A 53 4.62 4.88 -10.32
CA PRO A 53 4.36 6.28 -10.65
C PRO A 53 5.12 7.21 -9.71
N PRO A 54 5.37 8.47 -10.10
CA PRO A 54 5.83 9.49 -9.17
C PRO A 54 4.79 9.66 -8.06
N LEU A 55 5.26 9.73 -6.82
CA LEU A 55 4.44 9.88 -5.62
C LEU A 55 5.01 11.01 -4.76
N THR A 56 4.12 11.82 -4.21
CA THR A 56 4.43 12.75 -3.12
C THR A 56 4.78 12.00 -1.84
N ASP A 57 5.41 12.67 -0.86
CA ASP A 57 5.75 12.07 0.43
C ASP A 57 4.52 11.50 1.16
N GLY A 58 3.38 12.19 1.05
CA GLY A 58 2.10 11.75 1.62
C GLY A 58 1.61 10.46 0.96
N GLU A 59 1.67 10.39 -0.37
CA GLU A 59 1.26 9.20 -1.13
C GLU A 59 2.22 8.03 -0.92
N GLN A 60 3.53 8.28 -0.80
CA GLN A 60 4.50 7.23 -0.45
C GLN A 60 4.22 6.65 0.93
N ARG A 61 3.96 7.50 1.93
CA ARG A 61 3.63 7.05 3.28
C ARG A 61 2.33 6.26 3.29
N TYR A 62 1.31 6.73 2.57
CA TYR A 62 0.03 6.03 2.43
C TYR A 62 0.21 4.67 1.74
N ALA A 63 0.93 4.62 0.63
CA ALA A 63 1.22 3.37 -0.09
C ALA A 63 2.02 2.38 0.78
N ALA A 64 3.02 2.86 1.53
CA ALA A 64 3.79 2.02 2.44
C ALA A 64 2.94 1.43 3.58
N GLU A 65 1.94 2.18 4.07
CA GLU A 65 0.97 1.70 5.05
C GLU A 65 0.12 0.56 4.46
N GLU A 66 -0.48 0.77 3.28
CA GLU A 66 -1.32 -0.23 2.61
C GLU A 66 -0.52 -1.47 2.18
N MET A 67 0.71 -1.31 1.68
CA MET A 67 1.60 -2.43 1.39
C MET A 67 2.03 -3.20 2.65
N THR A 68 2.17 -2.52 3.79
CA THR A 68 2.43 -3.17 5.08
C THR A 68 1.22 -3.99 5.53
N LYS A 69 0.00 -3.46 5.39
CA LYS A 69 -1.24 -4.20 5.66
C LYS A 69 -1.40 -5.42 4.74
N ALA A 70 -0.91 -5.31 3.51
CA ALA A 70 -0.82 -6.42 2.55
C ALA A 70 0.40 -7.33 2.77
N GLU A 71 1.09 -7.22 3.92
CA GLU A 71 2.20 -8.09 4.35
C GLU A 71 3.44 -8.07 3.44
N TRP A 72 3.69 -7.00 2.70
CA TRP A 72 4.93 -6.88 1.95
C TRP A 72 6.13 -6.72 2.90
N SER A 73 7.31 -7.17 2.50
CA SER A 73 8.52 -6.93 3.30
C SER A 73 8.92 -5.44 3.24
N ALA A 74 9.58 -4.93 4.29
CA ALA A 74 10.08 -3.55 4.29
C ALA A 74 11.05 -3.27 3.13
N ARG A 75 11.82 -4.28 2.74
CA ARG A 75 12.74 -4.24 1.59
C ARG A 75 11.98 -4.10 0.27
N ASP A 76 10.91 -4.87 0.06
CA ASP A 76 10.13 -4.80 -1.18
C ASP A 76 9.40 -3.47 -1.32
N ILE A 77 8.86 -2.95 -0.21
CA ILE A 77 8.24 -1.63 -0.16
C ILE A 77 9.26 -0.55 -0.51
N ALA A 78 10.44 -0.59 0.12
CA ALA A 78 11.53 0.35 -0.12
C ALA A 78 11.96 0.36 -1.59
N ASN A 79 12.21 -0.82 -2.16
CA ASN A 79 12.58 -0.98 -3.55
C ASN A 79 11.49 -0.47 -4.50
N ARG A 80 10.21 -0.75 -4.21
CA ARG A 80 9.10 -0.35 -5.07
C ARG A 80 8.90 1.16 -5.07
N LEU A 81 8.98 1.79 -3.89
CA LEU A 81 8.72 3.22 -3.72
C LEU A 81 9.97 4.10 -3.94
N GLY A 82 11.15 3.51 -4.11
CA GLY A 82 12.40 4.26 -4.29
C GLY A 82 12.86 4.98 -3.03
N ILE A 83 12.58 4.41 -1.85
CA ILE A 83 12.94 4.99 -0.53
C ILE A 83 13.81 4.02 0.27
N SER A 84 14.36 4.49 1.41
CA SER A 84 15.13 3.61 2.30
C SER A 84 14.23 2.66 3.10
N SER A 85 14.69 1.43 3.33
CA SER A 85 14.00 0.47 4.23
C SER A 85 13.86 1.02 5.66
N ARG A 86 14.84 1.80 6.13
CA ARG A 86 14.78 2.49 7.42
C ARG A 86 13.60 3.46 7.53
N THR A 87 13.24 4.13 6.43
CA THR A 87 12.05 4.99 6.35
C THR A 87 10.78 4.17 6.56
N VAL A 88 10.69 3.02 5.89
CA VAL A 88 9.55 2.10 6.00
C VAL A 88 9.42 1.56 7.43
N ASP A 89 10.52 1.10 8.04
CA ASP A 89 10.52 0.59 9.42
C ASP A 89 10.09 1.64 10.44
N ARG A 90 10.54 2.88 10.27
CA ARG A 90 10.09 4.00 11.10
C ARG A 90 8.58 4.21 10.96
N TRP A 91 8.06 4.24 9.73
CA TRP A 91 6.63 4.41 9.50
C TRP A 91 5.79 3.26 10.05
N ARG A 92 6.26 2.02 9.97
CA ARG A 92 5.57 0.86 10.58
C ARG A 92 5.35 1.02 12.08
N ARG A 93 6.36 1.52 12.78
CA ARG A 93 6.25 1.83 14.22
C ARG A 93 5.19 2.91 14.46
N ASP A 94 5.16 3.94 13.63
CA ASP A 94 4.15 5.01 13.72
C ASP A 94 2.73 4.52 13.42
N PHE A 95 2.57 3.53 12.53
CA PHE A 95 1.26 2.96 12.17
C PHE A 95 0.66 2.08 13.27
N GLY A 96 1.43 1.73 14.30
CA GLY A 96 1.01 0.77 15.32
C GLY A 96 1.05 -0.69 14.85
N ALA A 97 1.72 -0.98 13.72
CA ALA A 97 1.97 -2.33 13.29
C ALA A 97 3.05 -2.93 14.22
N VAL A 98 2.61 -3.79 15.13
CA VAL A 98 3.48 -4.59 16.01
C VAL A 98 4.52 -5.29 15.14
N VAL A 99 5.80 -5.01 15.38
CA VAL A 99 6.91 -5.74 14.78
C VAL A 99 6.81 -7.18 15.29
N THR A 100 6.27 -8.09 14.50
CA THR A 100 6.44 -9.53 14.77
C THR A 100 7.87 -9.91 14.32
N PRO A 101 8.65 -10.59 15.18
CA PRO A 101 10.06 -10.92 14.93
C PRO A 101 10.28 -11.81 13.70
#